data_AF-A0A1H2RSB7-F1
#
_entry.id   AF-A0A1H2RSB7-F1
#
_cell.length_a   1.000
_cell.length_b   1.000
_cell.length_c   1.000
_cell.angle_alpha   90.00
_cell.angle_beta   90.00
_cell.angle_gamma   90.00
#
_symmetry.space_group_name_H-M   'P 1'
#
loop_
_entity.id
_entity.type
_entity.pdbx_description
1 polymer ?
#
loop_
_entity_poly.entity_id
_entity_poly.type
_entity_poly.pdbx_seq_one_letter_code
_entity_poly.pdbx_strand_id
1 'polypeptide(L)'
;MSVTHILHRHFRRRVVGVISGAALIVAAVVSGAAPARASNDDLIRFLLGAATVAVIVHSFNDRDPDLAPGRRYGPNEVPGHCAETLRVRHRDMTVYNARCLSQAGVVNLPQRCLESVQTNRGSRDVYRGNCLERSGYRVAASPTDRPGRDGPARPHRPVAEVLPQYCALNYRQGGQRLRGYDGICLEQAGLRRLPQACAIQARGRLRGQTIYDADCLISVGYRRR
;
A
#
# COMPACT_ATOMS: atom_id res chain seq x y z
N MET A 1 14.25 -46.98 -7.37
CA MET A 1 15.49 -46.44 -6.77
C MET A 1 16.00 -45.35 -7.71
N SER A 2 15.75 -44.07 -7.38
CA SER A 2 16.05 -42.87 -8.20
C SER A 2 17.04 -42.00 -7.40
N VAL A 3 18.30 -41.81 -7.80
CA VAL A 3 18.84 -40.84 -8.80
C VAL A 3 18.44 -39.37 -8.51
N THR A 4 19.44 -38.48 -8.63
CA THR A 4 19.37 -37.00 -8.75
C THR A 4 18.98 -36.14 -7.54
N HIS A 5 19.84 -35.96 -6.53
CA HIS A 5 19.80 -34.71 -5.71
C HIS A 5 21.15 -34.21 -5.13
N ILE A 6 22.27 -34.92 -5.35
CA ILE A 6 23.56 -34.59 -4.69
C ILE A 6 24.36 -33.47 -5.42
N LEU A 7 23.95 -33.05 -6.62
CA LEU A 7 24.83 -32.27 -7.52
C LEU A 7 24.76 -30.73 -7.42
N HIS A 8 23.87 -30.13 -6.63
CA HIS A 8 23.73 -28.66 -6.65
C HIS A 8 24.49 -27.89 -5.56
N ARG A 9 25.14 -28.59 -4.61
CA ARG A 9 25.84 -27.96 -3.46
C ARG A 9 27.28 -27.52 -3.72
N HIS A 10 27.86 -27.82 -4.90
CA HIS A 10 29.29 -27.57 -5.15
C HIS A 10 29.62 -26.41 -6.11
N PHE A 11 28.64 -25.78 -6.76
CA PHE A 11 28.90 -24.71 -7.74
C PHE A 11 28.95 -23.31 -7.10
N ARG A 12 29.80 -23.15 -6.07
CA ARG A 12 29.97 -21.87 -5.36
C ARG A 12 31.42 -21.42 -5.15
N ARG A 13 32.40 -21.98 -5.87
CA ARG A 13 33.80 -21.53 -5.82
C ARG A 13 34.53 -21.72 -7.15
N ARG A 14 35.43 -20.75 -7.45
CA ARG A 14 36.37 -20.55 -8.61
C ARG A 14 35.80 -19.55 -9.63
N VAL A 15 36.15 -18.26 -9.66
CA VAL A 15 37.44 -17.51 -9.76
C VAL A 15 38.13 -17.66 -11.13
N VAL A 16 38.39 -16.50 -11.78
CA VAL A 16 39.21 -16.20 -12.99
C VAL A 16 38.63 -16.72 -14.31
N GLY A 17 38.47 -15.99 -15.43
CA GLY A 17 38.89 -14.66 -15.90
C GLY A 17 39.37 -14.81 -17.36
N VAL A 18 38.88 -14.03 -18.34
CA VAL A 18 39.51 -13.82 -19.67
C VAL A 18 39.03 -12.48 -20.26
N ILE A 19 39.99 -11.58 -20.53
CA ILE A 19 39.83 -10.36 -21.33
C ILE A 19 40.33 -10.68 -22.74
N SER A 20 39.57 -10.33 -23.79
CA SER A 20 40.06 -10.25 -25.17
C SER A 20 39.33 -9.13 -25.92
N GLY A 21 40.07 -8.11 -26.36
CA GLY A 21 39.56 -7.00 -27.15
C GLY A 21 39.72 -7.19 -28.66
N ALA A 22 39.08 -6.31 -29.43
CA ALA A 22 39.49 -5.94 -30.80
C ALA A 22 38.86 -4.58 -31.15
N ALA A 23 39.71 -3.58 -31.42
CA ALA A 23 39.32 -2.29 -31.96
C ALA A 23 39.63 -2.27 -33.47
N LEU A 24 38.69 -1.81 -34.30
CA LEU A 24 38.95 -1.48 -35.70
C LEU A 24 38.46 -0.05 -35.96
N ILE A 25 39.43 0.80 -36.31
CA ILE A 25 39.26 2.19 -36.74
C ILE A 25 39.21 2.19 -38.26
N VAL A 26 38.19 2.81 -38.86
CA VAL A 26 38.30 3.38 -40.22
C VAL A 26 37.63 4.75 -40.23
N ALA A 27 38.45 5.77 -40.46
CA ALA A 27 38.05 7.14 -40.74
C ALA A 27 38.15 7.39 -42.26
N ALA A 28 37.18 8.11 -42.84
CA ALA A 28 37.30 8.74 -44.16
C ALA A 28 36.64 10.11 -44.16
N VAL A 29 37.26 11.06 -44.86
CA VAL A 29 37.24 12.51 -44.62
C VAL A 29 36.38 13.30 -45.61
N VAL A 30 35.76 14.34 -45.05
CA VAL A 30 35.18 15.63 -45.48
C VAL A 30 35.56 16.24 -46.86
N SER A 31 34.59 16.93 -47.47
CA SER A 31 34.76 18.21 -48.19
C SER A 31 33.47 19.04 -48.05
N GLY A 32 33.44 20.35 -47.76
CA GLY A 32 34.49 21.33 -47.49
C GLY A 32 33.89 22.68 -47.03
N ALA A 33 34.78 23.67 -46.92
CA ALA A 33 34.60 25.11 -46.68
C ALA A 33 34.29 25.59 -45.24
N ALA A 34 35.34 26.08 -44.58
CA ALA A 34 35.29 26.97 -43.41
C ALA A 34 35.76 28.38 -43.81
N PRO A 35 35.20 29.47 -43.24
CA PRO A 35 35.92 30.72 -43.13
C PRO A 35 36.54 30.86 -41.73
N ALA A 36 37.79 31.28 -41.74
CA ALA A 36 38.63 31.61 -40.61
C ALA A 36 38.25 32.95 -39.95
N ARG A 37 38.59 33.12 -38.66
CA ARG A 37 39.43 34.19 -38.06
C ARG A 37 39.33 34.13 -36.52
N ALA A 38 40.43 33.78 -35.84
CA ALA A 38 41.29 34.66 -35.01
C ALA A 38 40.96 34.55 -33.50
N SER A 39 41.59 33.60 -32.78
CA SER A 39 42.82 33.77 -31.99
C SER A 39 42.61 34.59 -30.71
N ASN A 40 42.30 33.89 -29.61
CA ASN A 40 43.16 33.79 -28.43
C ASN A 40 42.69 32.60 -27.57
N ASP A 41 43.67 31.97 -26.93
CA ASP A 41 43.65 30.59 -26.46
C ASP A 41 42.60 30.22 -25.40
N ASP A 42 42.22 28.94 -25.45
CA ASP A 42 41.52 28.13 -24.45
C ASP A 42 40.10 28.51 -24.03
N LEU A 43 39.32 29.03 -24.99
CA LEU A 43 37.88 29.05 -24.84
C LEU A 43 37.22 28.60 -26.14
N ILE A 44 36.31 27.64 -26.03
CA ILE A 44 35.36 27.23 -27.09
C ILE A 44 35.92 26.27 -28.16
N ARG A 45 36.14 25.01 -27.77
CA ARG A 45 36.05 23.86 -28.70
C ARG A 45 35.23 22.68 -28.17
N PHE A 46 34.24 22.93 -27.31
CA PHE A 46 33.36 21.87 -26.80
C PHE A 46 31.87 22.23 -26.78
N LEU A 47 31.37 22.88 -27.83
CA LEU A 47 29.94 23.08 -28.01
C LEU A 47 29.50 22.60 -29.39
N LEU A 48 29.38 21.28 -29.58
CA LEU A 48 28.50 20.71 -30.58
C LEU A 48 28.01 19.32 -30.13
N GLY A 49 26.77 19.29 -29.64
CA GLY A 49 25.85 18.22 -30.00
C GLY A 49 25.69 17.06 -29.03
N ALA A 50 24.77 17.21 -28.08
CA ALA A 50 23.89 16.11 -27.68
C ALA A 50 22.57 16.71 -27.17
N ALA A 51 21.56 16.73 -28.02
CA ALA A 51 20.18 16.89 -27.57
C ALA A 51 19.83 15.64 -26.75
N THR A 52 19.84 15.76 -25.43
CA THR A 52 19.44 14.66 -24.55
C THR A 52 17.91 14.58 -24.53
N VAL A 53 17.35 13.71 -25.37
CA VAL A 53 16.00 13.20 -25.12
C VAL A 53 16.08 12.31 -23.89
N ALA A 54 15.46 12.75 -22.79
CA ALA A 54 15.26 11.94 -21.61
C ALA A 54 14.21 10.86 -21.94
N VAL A 55 14.66 9.69 -22.37
CA VAL A 55 13.83 8.49 -22.38
C VAL A 55 13.88 7.90 -20.98
N ILE A 56 12.83 8.16 -20.21
CA ILE A 56 12.49 7.35 -19.05
C ILE A 56 11.95 6.02 -19.60
N VAL A 57 12.40 4.90 -19.05
CA VAL A 57 11.59 3.86 -18.38
C VAL A 57 12.29 2.50 -18.46
N HIS A 58 12.21 1.80 -17.32
CA HIS A 58 12.56 0.41 -17.02
C HIS A 58 14.03 0.16 -16.67
N SER A 59 14.33 -0.42 -15.52
CA SER A 59 13.67 -1.58 -14.93
C SER A 59 13.67 -1.52 -13.40
N PHE A 60 12.58 -1.98 -12.81
CA PHE A 60 12.46 -2.18 -11.37
C PHE A 60 13.51 -3.20 -10.93
N ASN A 61 14.46 -2.75 -10.10
CA ASN A 61 15.19 -3.64 -9.23
C ASN A 61 15.48 -2.89 -7.93
N ASP A 62 14.41 -2.57 -7.21
CA ASP A 62 14.48 -2.18 -5.81
C ASP A 62 14.77 -3.45 -5.01
N ARG A 63 16.05 -3.83 -4.95
CA ARG A 63 16.55 -4.57 -3.80
C ARG A 63 16.82 -3.54 -2.72
N ASP A 64 15.79 -3.15 -1.99
CA ASP A 64 15.95 -2.48 -0.70
C ASP A 64 16.57 -3.48 0.29
N PRO A 65 17.79 -3.25 0.81
CA PRO A 65 18.35 -4.00 1.90
C PRO A 65 18.16 -3.23 3.21
N ASP A 66 16.97 -2.71 3.48
CA ASP A 66 16.63 -2.12 4.78
C ASP A 66 15.65 -3.03 5.53
N LEU A 67 16.07 -4.29 5.73
CA LEU A 67 15.56 -5.10 6.83
C LEU A 67 16.08 -4.47 8.12
N ALA A 68 15.30 -3.53 8.67
CA ALA A 68 15.37 -3.16 10.08
C ALA A 68 15.54 -4.45 10.92
N PRO A 69 16.36 -4.44 11.99
CA PRO A 69 16.62 -5.61 12.82
C PRO A 69 15.30 -6.32 13.11
N GLY A 70 15.22 -7.60 12.70
CA GLY A 70 13.97 -8.34 12.54
C GLY A 70 13.03 -8.10 13.70
N ARG A 71 11.92 -7.39 13.44
CA ARG A 71 10.88 -7.15 14.44
C ARG A 71 10.43 -8.53 14.94
N ARG A 72 10.70 -8.81 16.21
CA ARG A 72 10.16 -9.97 16.89
C ARG A 72 8.70 -9.66 17.21
N TYR A 73 7.79 -10.35 16.56
CA TYR A 73 6.37 -10.28 16.88
C TYR A 73 6.14 -10.86 18.28
N GLY A 74 5.26 -10.22 19.05
CA GLY A 74 4.83 -10.77 20.32
C GLY A 74 4.16 -12.15 20.17
N PRO A 75 3.99 -12.91 21.27
CA PRO A 75 3.46 -14.27 21.23
C PRO A 75 2.06 -14.39 20.62
N ASN A 76 1.28 -13.31 20.64
CA ASN A 76 -0.07 -13.23 20.06
C ASN A 76 -0.16 -12.11 19.02
N GLU A 77 0.91 -11.87 18.27
CA GLU A 77 0.96 -10.77 17.31
C GLU A 77 1.17 -11.30 15.89
N VAL A 78 0.35 -10.84 14.95
CA VAL A 78 0.46 -11.19 13.53
C VAL A 78 0.86 -9.97 12.71
N PRO A 79 1.86 -10.07 11.82
CA PRO A 79 2.25 -8.97 10.95
C PRO A 79 1.13 -8.52 10.02
N GLY A 80 0.83 -7.22 10.00
CA GLY A 80 -0.12 -6.63 9.05
C GLY A 80 0.27 -6.85 7.59
N HIS A 81 1.56 -6.89 7.24
CA HIS A 81 2.00 -7.15 5.84
C HIS A 81 1.66 -8.56 5.35
N CYS A 82 1.38 -9.52 6.24
CA CYS A 82 0.93 -10.85 5.85
C CYS A 82 -0.59 -10.93 5.63
N ALA A 83 -1.32 -9.85 5.91
CA ALA A 83 -2.77 -9.77 5.71
C ALA A 83 -3.09 -9.52 4.23
N GLU A 84 -4.03 -10.29 3.71
CA GLU A 84 -4.56 -10.18 2.35
C GLU A 84 -6.10 -10.22 2.42
N THR A 85 -6.78 -9.50 1.53
CA THR A 85 -8.23 -9.62 1.37
C THR A 85 -8.53 -10.60 0.24
N LEU A 86 -9.19 -11.71 0.57
CA LEU A 86 -9.66 -12.68 -0.41
C LEU A 86 -11.16 -12.58 -0.60
N ARG A 87 -11.60 -12.75 -1.85
CA ARG A 87 -13.02 -12.84 -2.18
C ARG A 87 -13.42 -14.29 -2.36
N VAL A 88 -14.20 -14.82 -1.43
CA VAL A 88 -14.71 -16.20 -1.45
C VAL A 88 -16.23 -16.17 -1.44
N ARG A 89 -16.85 -16.80 -2.43
CA ARG A 89 -18.33 -16.85 -2.59
C ARG A 89 -18.98 -15.46 -2.49
N HIS A 90 -18.42 -14.46 -3.19
CA HIS A 90 -18.89 -13.06 -3.20
C HIS A 90 -18.77 -12.30 -1.87
N ARG A 91 -18.02 -12.81 -0.89
CA ARG A 91 -17.72 -12.10 0.35
C ARG A 91 -16.23 -11.84 0.44
N ASP A 92 -15.87 -10.64 0.87
CA ASP A 92 -14.49 -10.27 1.14
C ASP A 92 -14.15 -10.69 2.57
N MET A 93 -13.01 -11.35 2.73
CA MET A 93 -12.52 -11.80 4.03
C MET A 93 -11.03 -11.52 4.16
N THR A 94 -10.64 -10.98 5.31
CA THR A 94 -9.23 -10.80 5.67
C THR A 94 -8.65 -12.13 6.10
N VAL A 95 -7.54 -12.50 5.46
CA VAL A 95 -6.80 -13.71 5.77
C VAL A 95 -5.32 -13.40 5.90
N TYR A 96 -4.59 -14.28 6.58
CA TYR A 96 -3.15 -14.20 6.71
C TYR A 96 -2.49 -15.38 6.03
N ASN A 97 -1.56 -15.13 5.11
CA ASN A 97 -0.89 -16.20 4.41
C ASN A 97 -0.01 -17.02 5.37
N ALA A 98 -0.23 -18.34 5.46
CA ALA A 98 0.50 -19.18 6.40
C ALA A 98 2.02 -19.20 6.15
N ARG A 99 2.44 -19.15 4.87
CA ARG A 99 3.84 -19.07 4.49
C ARG A 99 4.47 -17.76 4.93
N CYS A 100 3.79 -16.64 4.71
CA CYS A 100 4.25 -15.32 5.17
C CYS A 100 4.43 -15.30 6.70
N LEU A 101 3.43 -15.77 7.45
CA LEU A 101 3.51 -15.82 8.91
C LEU A 101 4.68 -16.68 9.41
N SER A 102 4.92 -17.83 8.77
CA SER A 102 6.05 -18.70 9.12
C SER A 102 7.40 -18.04 8.82
N GLN A 103 7.51 -17.31 7.71
CA GLN A 103 8.72 -16.57 7.33
C GLN A 103 8.96 -15.37 8.26
N ALA A 104 7.88 -14.76 8.75
CA ALA A 104 7.94 -13.69 9.74
C ALA A 104 8.25 -14.19 11.16
N GLY A 105 8.39 -15.50 11.36
CA GLY A 105 8.74 -16.10 12.66
C GLY A 105 7.60 -16.11 13.66
N VAL A 106 6.34 -16.00 13.20
CA VAL A 106 5.16 -16.10 14.07
C VAL A 106 4.93 -17.57 14.42
N VAL A 107 4.80 -17.85 15.71
CA VAL A 107 4.63 -19.20 16.26
C VAL A 107 3.29 -19.35 17.00
N ASN A 108 2.97 -20.58 17.40
CA ASN A 108 1.81 -20.94 18.23
C ASN A 108 0.43 -20.66 17.62
N LEU A 109 0.35 -20.44 16.30
CA LEU A 109 -0.91 -20.13 15.62
C LEU A 109 -1.94 -21.26 15.80
N PRO A 110 -3.20 -20.93 16.16
CA PRO A 110 -4.23 -21.90 16.44
C PRO A 110 -4.66 -22.62 15.16
N GLN A 111 -4.45 -23.94 15.12
CA GLN A 111 -4.78 -24.78 13.95
C GLN A 111 -6.25 -24.70 13.55
N ARG A 112 -7.17 -24.46 14.50
CA ARG A 112 -8.60 -24.23 14.23
C ARG A 112 -8.88 -23.02 13.32
N CYS A 113 -7.94 -22.09 13.19
CA CYS A 113 -8.07 -20.93 12.32
C CYS A 113 -7.39 -21.13 10.96
N LEU A 114 -6.68 -22.24 10.76
CA LEU A 114 -5.98 -22.59 9.53
C LEU A 114 -6.95 -23.21 8.54
N GLU A 115 -6.89 -22.74 7.29
CA GLU A 115 -7.75 -23.22 6.22
C GLU A 115 -7.04 -23.26 4.89
N SER A 116 -7.38 -24.26 4.08
CA SER A 116 -6.94 -24.31 2.69
C SER A 116 -7.99 -23.69 1.79
N VAL A 117 -7.60 -22.63 1.07
CA VAL A 117 -8.45 -21.93 0.11
C VAL A 117 -7.99 -22.20 -1.32
N GLN A 118 -8.93 -22.49 -2.21
CA GLN A 118 -8.65 -22.62 -3.63
C GLN A 118 -8.57 -21.23 -4.27
N THR A 119 -7.44 -20.94 -4.91
CA THR A 119 -7.25 -19.73 -5.71
C THR A 119 -7.02 -20.11 -7.18
N ASN A 120 -7.06 -19.13 -8.08
CA ASN A 120 -6.71 -19.34 -9.49
C ASN A 120 -5.27 -19.82 -9.71
N ARG A 121 -4.42 -19.71 -8.67
CA ARG A 121 -3.01 -20.15 -8.67
C ARG A 121 -2.80 -21.45 -7.87
N GLY A 122 -3.89 -22.16 -7.54
CA GLY A 122 -3.87 -23.39 -6.74
C GLY A 122 -4.34 -23.17 -5.29
N SER A 123 -4.26 -24.24 -4.49
CA SER A 123 -4.62 -24.23 -3.07
C SER A 123 -3.57 -23.49 -2.24
N ARG A 124 -4.00 -22.67 -1.29
CA ARG A 124 -3.13 -21.93 -0.37
C ARG A 124 -3.65 -22.06 1.04
N ASP A 125 -2.74 -22.25 1.98
CA ASP A 125 -3.09 -22.27 3.40
C ASP A 125 -3.06 -20.85 3.98
N VAL A 126 -4.14 -20.51 4.66
CA VAL A 126 -4.39 -19.18 5.22
C VAL A 126 -5.00 -19.28 6.61
N TYR A 127 -4.71 -18.31 7.46
CA TYR A 127 -5.40 -18.14 8.73
C TYR A 127 -6.47 -17.06 8.61
N ARG A 128 -7.71 -17.35 9.02
CA ARG A 128 -8.77 -16.32 8.99
C ARG A 128 -8.52 -15.22 10.02
N GLY A 129 -8.57 -13.96 9.61
CA GLY A 129 -8.31 -12.82 10.49
C GLY A 129 -9.28 -12.74 11.68
N ASN A 130 -10.58 -12.86 11.42
CA ASN A 130 -11.60 -12.83 12.47
C ASN A 130 -11.48 -14.01 13.46
N CYS A 131 -10.95 -15.17 13.05
CA CYS A 131 -10.70 -16.29 13.94
C CYS A 131 -9.48 -16.04 14.82
N LEU A 132 -8.41 -15.50 14.25
CA LEU A 132 -7.19 -15.11 14.97
C LEU A 132 -7.51 -14.05 16.05
N GLU A 133 -8.28 -13.02 15.70
CA GLU A 133 -8.72 -11.97 16.64
C GLU A 133 -9.52 -12.54 17.82
N ARG A 134 -10.52 -13.40 17.55
CA ARG A 134 -11.28 -14.10 18.60
C ARG A 134 -10.41 -15.04 19.44
N SER A 135 -9.29 -15.48 18.88
CA SER A 135 -8.30 -16.32 19.55
C SER A 135 -7.26 -15.53 20.34
N GLY A 136 -7.38 -14.20 20.39
CA GLY A 136 -6.50 -13.32 21.16
C GLY A 136 -5.31 -12.75 20.39
N TYR A 137 -5.20 -13.01 19.08
CA TYR A 137 -4.15 -12.43 18.24
C TYR A 137 -4.47 -10.99 17.86
N ARG A 138 -3.44 -10.15 17.84
CA ARG A 138 -3.51 -8.73 17.46
C ARG A 138 -2.67 -8.47 16.23
N VAL A 139 -3.08 -7.51 15.41
CA VAL A 139 -2.34 -7.13 14.21
C VAL A 139 -1.21 -6.18 14.61
N ALA A 140 0.02 -6.55 14.28
CA ALA A 140 1.18 -5.66 14.36
C ALA A 140 1.06 -4.59 13.28
N ALA A 141 1.31 -3.34 13.65
CA ALA A 141 1.41 -2.25 12.67
C ALA A 141 2.46 -2.62 11.60
N SER A 142 2.03 -2.65 10.34
CA SER A 142 2.91 -2.99 9.23
C SER A 142 3.85 -1.80 8.93
N PRO A 143 5.13 -2.01 8.56
CA PRO A 143 5.97 -0.91 8.08
C PRO A 143 5.41 -0.24 6.82
N THR A 144 4.56 -0.94 6.06
CA THR A 144 3.81 -0.44 4.90
C THR A 144 2.54 0.32 5.28
N ASP A 145 2.11 0.26 6.54
CA ASP A 145 1.11 1.21 7.11
C ASP A 145 1.75 2.55 7.49
N ARG A 146 3.05 2.76 7.15
CA ARG A 146 3.61 4.10 7.20
C ARG A 146 2.80 4.99 6.25
N PRO A 147 2.15 6.05 6.73
CA PRO A 147 1.60 7.06 5.84
C PRO A 147 2.74 7.53 4.94
N GLY A 148 2.56 7.41 3.63
CA GLY A 148 3.59 7.78 2.68
C GLY A 148 3.98 9.24 2.86
N ARG A 149 5.27 9.51 3.06
CA ARG A 149 6.07 10.76 2.93
C ARG A 149 5.46 12.15 3.22
N ASP A 150 4.25 12.24 3.75
CA ASP A 150 3.80 13.35 4.57
C ASP A 150 4.30 13.01 5.97
N GLY A 151 5.12 13.88 6.56
CA GLY A 151 5.82 13.65 7.83
C GLY A 151 4.91 13.15 8.97
N PRO A 152 5.45 12.71 10.12
CA PRO A 152 4.64 12.11 11.19
C PRO A 152 3.43 13.00 11.40
N ALA A 153 2.25 12.47 11.07
CA ALA A 153 1.02 13.14 11.41
C ALA A 153 1.16 13.39 12.90
N ARG A 154 1.39 14.65 13.28
CA ARG A 154 1.22 15.10 14.66
C ARG A 154 0.01 14.34 15.13
N PRO A 155 0.08 13.53 16.21
CA PRO A 155 -1.03 12.66 16.60
C PRO A 155 -2.24 13.51 16.40
N HIS A 156 -3.04 13.15 15.37
CA HIS A 156 -4.24 13.89 15.11
C HIS A 156 -4.97 13.58 16.40
N ARG A 157 -4.89 14.49 17.38
CA ARG A 157 -5.98 14.72 18.31
C ARG A 157 -7.16 14.56 17.38
N PRO A 158 -8.01 13.55 17.52
CA PRO A 158 -9.26 13.57 16.80
C PRO A 158 -9.79 14.93 17.20
N VAL A 159 -9.71 15.89 16.28
CA VAL A 159 -10.31 17.20 16.44
C VAL A 159 -11.74 16.76 16.39
N ALA A 160 -12.29 16.44 17.55
CA ALA A 160 -13.48 15.63 17.63
C ALA A 160 -14.51 16.38 16.81
N GLU A 161 -14.81 15.82 15.62
CA GLU A 161 -15.14 16.72 14.52
C GLU A 161 -16.51 17.31 14.85
N VAL A 162 -16.51 18.62 15.01
CA VAL A 162 -17.61 19.31 15.67
C VAL A 162 -18.74 19.38 14.65
N LEU A 163 -19.83 18.68 14.94
CA LEU A 163 -20.99 18.60 14.07
C LEU A 163 -21.72 19.95 14.06
N PRO A 164 -21.80 20.62 12.90
CA PRO A 164 -22.48 21.90 12.79
C PRO A 164 -23.97 21.74 13.03
N GLN A 165 -24.50 22.46 14.03
CA GLN A 165 -25.93 22.39 14.38
C GLN A 165 -26.85 22.85 13.24
N TYR A 166 -26.38 23.72 12.34
CA TYR A 166 -27.16 24.15 11.19
C TYR A 166 -27.37 23.03 10.15
N CYS A 167 -26.59 21.95 10.19
CA CYS A 167 -26.82 20.74 9.39
C CYS A 167 -27.71 19.72 10.09
N ALA A 168 -28.09 19.95 11.35
CA ALA A 168 -28.93 19.02 12.10
C ALA A 168 -30.37 19.03 11.56
N LEU A 169 -30.95 17.84 11.45
CA LEU A 169 -32.33 17.64 11.04
C LEU A 169 -33.00 16.58 11.90
N ASN A 170 -34.34 16.57 11.87
CA ASN A 170 -35.13 15.49 12.46
C ASN A 170 -35.73 14.66 11.34
N TYR A 171 -35.60 13.34 11.44
CA TYR A 171 -36.21 12.40 10.50
C TYR A 171 -37.04 11.35 11.24
N ARG A 172 -37.82 10.55 10.50
CA ARG A 172 -38.63 9.47 11.06
C ARG A 172 -38.18 8.12 10.54
N GLN A 173 -37.98 7.18 11.45
CA GLN A 173 -37.66 5.79 11.13
C GLN A 173 -38.47 4.89 12.07
N GLY A 174 -39.23 3.94 11.50
CA GLY A 174 -40.09 3.05 12.29
C GLY A 174 -41.10 3.78 13.17
N GLY A 175 -41.58 4.96 12.76
CA GLY A 175 -42.50 5.79 13.54
C GLY A 175 -41.84 6.66 14.63
N GLN A 176 -40.58 6.41 14.98
CA GLN A 176 -39.82 7.22 15.93
C GLN A 176 -39.23 8.46 15.24
N ARG A 177 -39.23 9.60 15.95
CA ARG A 177 -38.50 10.81 15.53
C ARG A 177 -37.08 10.73 16.04
N LEU A 178 -36.12 10.73 15.13
CA LEU A 178 -34.69 10.64 15.42
C LEU A 178 -33.98 11.92 14.96
N ARG A 179 -32.81 12.19 15.53
CA ARG A 179 -31.94 13.30 15.14
C ARG A 179 -30.87 12.78 14.19
N GLY A 180 -30.60 13.54 13.15
CA GLY A 180 -29.54 13.24 12.21
C GLY A 180 -28.94 14.51 11.64
N TYR A 181 -28.09 14.33 10.65
CA TYR A 181 -27.45 15.40 9.90
C TYR A 181 -27.62 15.19 8.41
N ASP A 182 -27.85 16.27 7.68
CA ASP A 182 -27.87 16.24 6.21
C ASP A 182 -26.45 15.99 5.68
N GLY A 183 -26.29 14.93 4.89
CA GLY A 183 -24.98 14.52 4.37
C GLY A 183 -24.36 15.55 3.41
N ILE A 184 -25.17 16.22 2.59
CA ILE A 184 -24.69 17.23 1.64
C ILE A 184 -24.23 18.47 2.41
N CYS A 185 -25.01 18.90 3.41
CA CYS A 185 -24.65 20.02 4.29
C CYS A 185 -23.35 19.74 5.05
N LEU A 186 -23.18 18.52 5.60
CA LEU A 186 -21.94 18.16 6.30
C LEU A 186 -20.73 18.19 5.36
N GLU A 187 -20.86 17.70 4.13
CA GLU A 187 -19.79 17.75 3.14
C GLU A 187 -19.41 19.19 2.75
N GLN A 188 -20.41 20.05 2.55
CA GLN A 188 -20.24 21.48 2.30
C GLN A 188 -19.61 22.21 3.49
N ALA A 189 -19.90 21.75 4.71
CA ALA A 189 -19.27 22.23 5.94
C ALA A 189 -17.83 21.72 6.13
N GLY A 190 -17.32 20.89 5.22
CA GLY A 190 -15.95 20.39 5.22
C GLY A 190 -15.78 18.98 5.80
N LEU A 191 -16.85 18.35 6.32
CA LEU A 191 -16.80 16.99 6.86
C LEU A 191 -16.92 15.95 5.73
N ARG A 192 -15.80 15.68 5.05
CA ARG A 192 -15.76 14.82 3.85
C ARG A 192 -15.50 13.33 4.12
N ARG A 193 -15.14 12.96 5.35
CA ARG A 193 -14.78 11.59 5.75
C ARG A 193 -15.79 10.98 6.73
N LEU A 194 -17.07 11.15 6.44
CA LEU A 194 -18.13 10.66 7.31
C LEU A 194 -18.22 9.11 7.25
N PRO A 195 -18.40 8.45 8.40
CA PRO A 195 -18.47 7.00 8.49
C PRO A 195 -19.75 6.50 7.82
N GLN A 196 -19.59 5.72 6.74
CA GLN A 196 -20.72 5.15 5.99
C GLN A 196 -21.60 4.21 6.84
N ALA A 197 -21.06 3.64 7.91
CA ALA A 197 -21.82 2.86 8.88
C ALA A 197 -22.92 3.67 9.60
N CYS A 198 -22.76 5.00 9.68
CA CYS A 198 -23.76 5.90 10.26
C CYS A 198 -24.70 6.50 9.20
N ALA A 199 -24.51 6.19 7.92
CA ALA A 199 -25.34 6.68 6.84
C ALA A 199 -26.64 5.88 6.75
N ILE A 200 -27.76 6.59 6.68
CA ILE A 200 -29.10 6.06 6.50
C ILE A 200 -29.62 6.59 5.17
N GLN A 201 -30.09 5.69 4.32
CA GLN A 201 -30.78 6.07 3.10
C GLN A 201 -32.19 6.57 3.44
N ALA A 202 -32.44 7.84 3.20
CA ALA A 202 -33.72 8.45 3.46
C ALA A 202 -34.80 7.91 2.51
N ARG A 203 -36.01 7.72 3.05
CA ARG A 203 -37.20 7.27 2.31
C ARG A 203 -38.23 8.41 2.26
N GLY A 204 -39.19 8.32 1.34
CA GLY A 204 -40.28 9.30 1.22
C GLY A 204 -39.82 10.63 0.61
N ARG A 205 -40.19 11.76 1.21
CA ARG A 205 -39.89 13.11 0.67
C ARG A 205 -38.39 13.44 0.57
N LEU A 206 -37.54 12.73 1.31
CA LEU A 206 -36.09 12.91 1.32
C LEU A 206 -35.37 11.85 0.48
N ARG A 207 -36.08 11.13 -0.39
CA ARG A 207 -35.51 10.04 -1.21
C ARG A 207 -34.29 10.52 -1.99
N GLY A 208 -33.19 9.78 -1.87
CA GLY A 208 -31.91 10.08 -2.53
C GLY A 208 -30.95 10.95 -1.71
N GLN A 209 -31.39 11.47 -0.56
CA GLN A 209 -30.51 12.15 0.39
C GLN A 209 -29.91 11.13 1.38
N THR A 210 -28.63 11.33 1.69
CA THR A 210 -27.93 10.59 2.74
C THR A 210 -28.09 11.36 4.05
N ILE A 211 -28.69 10.72 5.05
CA ILE A 211 -28.79 11.26 6.41
C ILE A 211 -27.81 10.50 7.29
N TYR A 212 -27.05 11.19 8.13
CA TYR A 212 -26.21 10.53 9.11
C TYR A 212 -26.89 10.53 10.48
N ASP A 213 -26.98 9.36 11.12
CA ASP A 213 -27.54 9.23 12.47
C ASP A 213 -26.67 9.95 13.49
N ALA A 214 -27.28 10.82 14.29
CA ALA A 214 -26.55 11.68 15.20
C ALA A 214 -25.92 10.91 16.37
N ASP A 215 -26.57 9.85 16.85
CA ASP A 215 -26.09 9.07 18.00
C ASP A 215 -24.97 8.10 17.55
N CYS A 216 -25.09 7.54 16.35
CA CYS A 216 -24.01 6.80 15.68
C CYS A 216 -22.77 7.66 15.51
N LEU A 217 -22.89 8.88 14.96
CA LEU A 217 -21.77 9.80 14.78
C LEU A 217 -21.07 10.12 16.11
N ILE A 218 -21.84 10.36 17.18
CA ILE A 218 -21.26 10.58 18.52
C ILE A 218 -20.52 9.35 19.01
N SER A 219 -21.10 8.15 18.83
CA SER A 219 -20.50 6.90 19.31
C SER A 219 -19.11 6.61 18.72
N VAL A 220 -18.85 7.13 17.51
CA VAL A 220 -17.56 6.98 16.81
C VAL A 220 -16.65 8.21 16.95
N GLY A 221 -17.01 9.17 17.81
CA GLY A 221 -16.12 10.24 18.28
C GLY A 221 -16.40 11.65 17.78
N TYR A 222 -17.47 11.87 17.01
CA TYR A 222 -17.93 13.23 16.67
C TYR A 222 -18.55 13.92 17.89
N ARG A 223 -18.53 15.26 17.92
CA ARG A 223 -19.13 16.03 19.03
C ARG A 223 -20.15 17.02 18.51
N ARG A 224 -21.27 17.17 19.24
CA ARG A 224 -22.22 18.26 18.98
C ARG A 224 -21.62 19.58 19.49
N ARG A 225 -21.73 20.66 18.71
CA ARG A 225 -21.39 22.02 19.17
C ARG A 225 -22.52 22.62 19.99
#